data_AF-A0A1S8WNB5-F1
#
_entry.id   AF-A0A1S8WNB5-F1
#
_cell.length_a   1.000
_cell.length_b   1.000
_cell.length_c   1.000
_cell.angle_alpha   90.00
_cell.angle_beta   90.00
_cell.angle_gamma   90.00
#
_symmetry.space_group_name_H-M   'P 1'
#
loop_
_entity.id
_entity.type
_entity.pdbx_description
1 polymer ?
#
loop_
_entity_poly.entity_id
_entity_poly.type
_entity_poly.pdbx_seq_one_letter_code
_entity_poly.pdbx_strand_id
1 'polypeptide(L)'
;MVDCGSFLSHSPGTFCVKIYQESTGWNSWIKITRRCGARTDYGLAWGCRYWFEAQGVYKEVCYCQDQDGCNSSSRLSFRTLNYTLVALCLIWILKPRICFSI
;
A
#
# COMPACT_ATOMS: atom_id res chain seq x y z
N MET A 1 12.66 5.58 2.65
CA MET A 1 11.86 5.00 3.75
C MET A 1 12.35 5.59 5.05
N VAL A 2 11.47 5.78 6.04
CA VAL A 2 11.88 6.22 7.38
C VAL A 2 12.14 4.96 8.18
N ASP A 3 13.36 4.82 8.70
CA ASP A 3 13.75 3.68 9.52
C ASP A 3 13.68 4.08 11.00
N CYS A 4 12.60 3.66 11.65
CA CYS A 4 12.32 3.99 13.05
C CYS A 4 12.83 2.92 14.03
N GLY A 5 13.11 1.71 13.53
CA GLY A 5 13.45 0.55 14.37
C GLY A 5 14.95 0.25 14.46
N SER A 6 15.80 0.86 13.64
CA SER A 6 17.24 0.60 13.71
C SER A 6 17.91 1.28 14.90
N PHE A 7 18.97 0.64 15.40
CA PHE A 7 19.84 1.19 16.44
C PHE A 7 20.51 2.52 16.07
N LEU A 8 20.49 2.89 14.79
CA LEU A 8 21.04 4.13 14.25
C LEU A 8 19.98 5.22 14.04
N SER A 9 18.72 4.98 14.41
CA SER A 9 17.65 5.95 14.17
C SER A 9 17.81 7.17 15.11
N HIS A 10 17.90 8.36 14.51
CA HIS A 10 18.05 9.62 15.25
C HIS A 10 16.71 10.18 15.78
N SER A 11 15.61 9.44 15.58
CA SER A 11 14.26 9.91 15.86
C SER A 11 13.64 9.07 16.98
N PRO A 12 13.11 9.69 18.04
CA PRO A 12 12.50 8.95 19.14
C PRO A 12 11.20 8.27 18.68
N GLY A 13 11.21 6.93 18.70
CA GLY A 13 10.02 6.12 18.50
C GLY A 13 10.24 4.92 17.58
N THR A 14 9.62 3.79 17.93
CA THR A 14 9.78 2.51 17.23
C THR A 14 8.74 2.28 16.13
N PHE A 15 7.68 3.10 16.08
CA PHE A 15 6.59 2.94 15.11
C PHE A 15 6.75 3.90 13.95
N CYS A 16 6.58 3.39 12.74
CA CYS A 16 6.43 4.19 11.54
C CYS A 16 4.99 4.75 11.49
N VAL A 17 4.87 6.03 11.15
CA VAL A 17 3.59 6.73 11.02
C VAL A 17 3.47 7.30 9.61
N LYS A 18 2.36 6.98 8.95
CA LYS A 18 1.98 7.57 7.66
C LYS A 18 0.71 8.40 7.86
N ILE A 19 0.78 9.68 7.53
CA ILE A 19 -0.33 10.61 7.55
C ILE A 19 -0.63 11.00 6.10
N TYR A 20 -1.78 10.59 5.60
CA TYR A 20 -2.32 11.00 4.31
C TYR A 20 -3.37 12.07 4.54
N GLN A 21 -3.25 13.19 3.83
CA GLN A 21 -4.21 14.28 3.85
C GLN A 21 -4.56 14.66 2.42
N GLU A 22 -5.84 14.76 2.14
CA GLU A 22 -6.37 15.10 0.83
C GLU A 22 -7.48 16.13 0.97
N SER A 23 -7.34 17.25 0.27
CA SER A 23 -8.41 18.23 0.14
C SER A 23 -9.10 18.02 -1.21
N THR A 24 -10.38 17.67 -1.16
CA THR A 24 -11.24 17.56 -2.34
C THR A 24 -11.93 18.91 -2.55
N GLY A 25 -11.54 19.64 -3.59
CA GLY A 25 -12.03 21.01 -3.84
C GLY A 25 -11.33 21.68 -5.02
N TRP A 26 -11.60 22.96 -5.24
CA TRP A 26 -11.04 23.74 -6.36
C TRP A 26 -9.50 23.85 -6.28
N ASN A 27 -8.95 23.94 -5.08
CA ASN A 27 -7.51 23.89 -4.81
C ASN A 27 -7.16 22.53 -4.20
N SER A 28 -7.40 21.46 -4.95
CA SER A 28 -7.12 20.11 -4.47
C SER A 28 -5.63 19.93 -4.20
N TRP A 29 -5.32 19.25 -3.11
CA TRP A 29 -3.94 18.93 -2.75
C TRP A 29 -3.90 17.60 -2.00
N ILE A 30 -2.78 16.91 -2.18
CA ILE A 30 -2.47 15.67 -1.48
C ILE A 30 -1.15 15.87 -0.75
N LYS A 31 -1.14 15.62 0.56
CA LYS A 31 0.07 15.65 1.38
C LYS A 31 0.24 14.33 2.07
N ILE A 32 1.40 13.72 1.87
CA ILE A 32 1.77 12.48 2.53
C ILE A 32 2.97 12.75 3.43
N THR A 33 2.74 12.70 4.73
CA THR A 33 3.80 12.89 5.74
C THR A 33 4.17 11.53 6.32
N ARG A 34 5.48 11.21 6.33
CA ARG A 34 6.02 9.98 6.92
C ARG A 34 6.98 10.36 8.04
N ARG A 35 6.77 9.82 9.23
CA ARG A 35 7.59 10.12 10.41
C ARG A 35 7.63 8.94 11.37
N CYS A 36 8.58 8.95 12.30
CA CYS A 36 8.58 8.04 13.45
C CYS A 36 7.69 8.58 14.56
N GLY A 37 7.07 7.67 15.31
CA GLY A 37 6.29 7.98 16.50
C GLY A 37 6.61 7.00 17.63
N ALA A 38 6.72 7.51 18.85
CA ALA A 38 6.94 6.69 20.05
C ALA A 38 5.64 6.13 20.64
N ARG A 39 4.51 6.79 20.38
CA ARG A 39 3.17 6.42 20.86
C ARG A 39 2.16 6.63 19.75
N THR A 40 1.09 5.84 19.76
CA THR A 40 -0.04 6.05 18.86
C THR A 40 -1.08 6.95 19.50
N ASP A 41 -1.67 7.84 18.70
CA ASP A 41 -2.63 8.84 19.18
C ASP A 41 -3.93 8.19 19.70
N TYR A 42 -4.18 6.92 19.36
CA TYR A 42 -5.41 6.19 19.66
C TYR A 42 -5.18 4.84 20.36
N GLY A 43 -3.98 4.57 20.87
CA GLY A 43 -3.69 3.40 21.71
C GLY A 43 -3.62 2.04 20.99
N LEU A 44 -4.06 1.95 19.73
CA LEU A 44 -3.83 0.80 18.84
C LEU A 44 -2.61 1.09 17.98
N ALA A 45 -1.54 0.29 18.11
CA ALA A 45 -0.29 0.52 17.38
C ALA A 45 -0.27 -0.01 15.94
N TRP A 46 -1.38 -0.61 15.51
CA TRP A 46 -1.47 -1.46 14.33
C TRP A 46 -2.77 -1.10 13.61
N GLY A 47 -2.66 -0.46 12.45
CA GLY A 47 -3.81 -0.13 11.60
C GLY A 47 -3.97 1.33 11.25
N CYS A 48 -4.89 1.56 10.31
CA CYS A 48 -5.23 2.86 9.75
C CYS A 48 -6.55 3.36 10.31
N ARG A 49 -6.58 4.64 10.69
CA ARG A 49 -7.81 5.34 11.05
C ARG A 49 -7.95 6.56 10.16
N TYR A 50 -9.16 6.75 9.63
CA TYR A 50 -9.49 7.91 8.83
C TYR A 50 -10.59 8.74 9.49
N TRP A 51 -10.60 10.02 9.18
CA TRP A 51 -11.64 10.97 9.55
C TRP A 51 -11.60 12.17 8.59
N PHE A 52 -12.65 12.98 8.62
CA PHE A 52 -12.70 14.24 7.91
C PHE A 52 -12.45 15.39 8.88
N GLU A 53 -11.54 16.29 8.54
CA GLU A 53 -11.36 17.54 9.27
C GLU A 53 -12.49 18.53 8.92
N ALA A 54 -12.70 19.55 9.75
CA ALA A 54 -13.83 20.49 9.62
C ALA A 54 -13.87 21.24 8.27
N GLN A 55 -12.75 21.31 7.55
CA GLN A 55 -12.66 21.91 6.21
C GLN A 55 -12.97 20.91 5.07
N GLY A 56 -13.43 19.69 5.38
CA GLY A 56 -13.69 18.64 4.39
C GLY A 56 -12.44 17.90 3.91
N VAL A 57 -11.29 18.10 4.58
CA VAL A 57 -10.04 17.42 4.27
C VAL A 57 -10.12 15.99 4.78
N TYR A 58 -9.99 15.02 3.87
CA TYR A 58 -9.84 13.61 4.23
C TYR A 58 -8.46 13.42 4.86
N LYS A 59 -8.44 12.82 6.05
CA LYS A 59 -7.20 12.51 6.76
C LYS A 59 -7.20 11.06 7.21
N GLU A 60 -6.12 10.37 6.87
CA GLU A 60 -5.87 9.00 7.27
C GLU A 60 -4.50 8.90 7.95
N VAL A 61 -4.48 8.30 9.14
CA VAL A 61 -3.26 8.03 9.90
C VAL A 61 -3.12 6.54 10.08
N CYS A 62 -1.98 6.00 9.68
CA CYS A 62 -1.63 4.59 9.81
C CYS A 62 -0.38 4.44 10.66
N TYR A 63 -0.41 3.51 11.61
CA TYR A 63 0.78 3.05 12.33
C TYR A 63 1.16 1.64 11.87
N CYS A 64 2.47 1.46 11.69
CA CYS A 64 3.13 0.27 11.18
C CYS A 64 4.40 0.07 12.02
N GLN A 65 4.66 -1.17 12.45
CA GLN A 65 5.89 -1.48 13.19
C GLN A 65 7.03 -1.88 12.24
N ASP A 66 6.70 -2.46 11.08
CA ASP A 66 7.68 -2.91 10.11
C ASP A 66 8.07 -1.81 9.10
N GLN A 67 9.32 -1.90 8.62
CA GLN A 67 9.95 -0.98 7.65
C GLN A 67 9.14 -0.79 6.35
N ASP A 68 8.32 -1.79 5.99
CA ASP A 68 7.44 -1.84 4.81
C ASP A 68 5.94 -1.71 5.12
N GLY A 69 5.53 -1.81 6.39
CA GLY A 69 4.17 -2.21 6.82
C GLY A 69 3.03 -1.23 6.52
N CYS A 70 3.31 0.05 6.27
CA CYS A 70 2.32 1.09 5.93
C CYS A 70 2.27 1.46 4.45
N ASN A 71 3.17 0.89 3.64
CA ASN A 71 3.20 1.08 2.19
C ASN A 71 3.02 -0.25 1.44
N SER A 72 2.26 -1.20 2.00
CA SER A 72 1.76 -2.33 1.21
C SER A 72 0.83 -1.80 0.11
N SER A 73 1.43 -1.26 -0.96
CA SER A 73 0.94 -1.51 -2.31
C SER A 73 0.74 -3.01 -2.38
N SER A 74 -0.45 -3.44 -2.77
CA SER A 74 -0.72 -4.81 -3.16
C SER A 74 0.31 -5.17 -4.21
N ARG A 75 1.41 -5.82 -3.79
CA ARG A 75 2.45 -6.31 -4.70
C ARG A 75 1.73 -7.34 -5.56
N LEU A 76 1.36 -6.96 -6.78
CA LEU A 76 0.93 -7.91 -7.80
C LEU A 76 2.04 -8.94 -7.91
N SER A 77 1.80 -10.12 -7.35
CA SER A 77 2.79 -11.18 -7.34
C SER A 77 3.00 -11.62 -8.78
N PHE A 78 4.15 -11.29 -9.37
CA PHE A 78 4.50 -11.70 -10.74
C PHE A 78 4.43 -13.22 -10.96
N ARG A 79 4.38 -14.03 -9.88
CA ARG A 79 4.13 -15.47 -9.97
C ARG A 79 2.76 -15.80 -10.57
N THR A 80 1.69 -15.09 -10.23
CA THR A 80 0.34 -15.42 -10.74
C THR A 80 0.16 -15.07 -12.22
N LEU A 81 0.86 -14.04 -12.72
CA LEU A 81 0.84 -13.66 -14.15
C LEU A 81 1.56 -14.66 -15.06
N ASN A 82 2.59 -15.35 -14.56
CA ASN A 82 3.31 -16.34 -15.37
C ASN A 82 2.50 -17.62 -15.62
N TYR A 83 1.73 -18.09 -14.62
CA TYR A 83 0.91 -19.30 -14.78
C TYR A 83 -0.25 -19.08 -15.76
N THR A 84 -0.84 -17.88 -15.82
CA THR A 84 -1.93 -17.58 -16.75
C THR A 84 -1.43 -17.50 -18.20
N LEU A 85 -0.27 -16.91 -18.43
CA LEU A 85 0.34 -16.85 -19.78
C LEU A 85 0.74 -18.25 -20.28
N VAL A 86 1.33 -19.09 -19.42
CA VAL A 86 1.68 -20.47 -19.78
C VAL A 86 0.42 -21.30 -20.06
N ALA A 87 -0.63 -21.17 -19.24
CA ALA A 87 -1.89 -21.87 -19.46
C ALA A 87 -2.56 -21.44 -20.77
N LEU A 88 -2.55 -20.14 -21.11
CA LEU A 88 -3.04 -19.66 -22.39
C LEU A 88 -2.19 -20.23 -23.54
N CYS A 89 -0.86 -20.14 -23.50
CA CYS A 89 -0.01 -20.74 -24.54
C CYS A 89 -0.29 -22.25 -24.72
N LEU A 90 -0.46 -23.01 -23.65
CA LEU A 90 -0.81 -24.43 -23.73
C LEU A 90 -2.19 -24.65 -24.36
N ILE A 91 -3.20 -23.85 -24.04
CA ILE A 91 -4.53 -23.93 -24.68
C ILE A 91 -4.45 -23.61 -26.17
N TRP A 92 -3.60 -22.65 -26.58
CA TRP A 92 -3.40 -22.31 -27.99
C TRP A 92 -2.65 -23.41 -28.76
N ILE A 93 -1.68 -24.08 -28.14
CA ILE A 93 -0.92 -25.19 -28.74
C ILE A 93 -1.75 -26.48 -28.76
N LEU A 94 -2.56 -26.72 -27.73
CA LEU A 94 -3.39 -27.92 -27.59
C LEU A 94 -4.74 -27.80 -28.27
N LYS A 95 -5.09 -26.66 -28.91
CA LYS A 95 -6.24 -26.62 -29.83
C LYS A 95 -5.96 -27.62 -30.96
N PRO A 96 -6.65 -28.77 -31.01
CA PRO A 96 -6.49 -29.65 -32.15
C PRO A 96 -7.04 -28.90 -33.36
N ARG A 97 -6.31 -28.95 -34.49
CA ARG A 97 -6.81 -28.51 -35.80
C ARG A 97 -8.00 -29.40 -36.20
N ILE A 98 -9.16 -29.13 -35.63
CA ILE A 98 -10.43 -29.72 -36.04
C ILE A 98 -11.23 -28.58 -36.66
N CYS A 99 -11.70 -28.82 -37.87
CA CYS A 99 -12.34 -27.89 -38.83
C CYS A 99 -11.40 -27.05 -39.71
N PHE A 100 -10.88 -27.66 -40.77
CA PHE A 100 -11.23 -27.24 -42.13
C PHE A 100 -11.04 -28.43 -43.09
N SER A 101 -12.05 -29.28 -43.17
CA SER A 101 -12.29 -30.13 -44.33
C SER A 101 -13.73 -29.87 -44.73
N ILE A 102 -13.89 -28.99 -45.71
CA ILE A 102 -15.01 -28.91 -46.64
C ILE A 102 -14.39 -28.74 -48.02
#